data_AF-A0A3D5JX48-F1
#
_entry.id   AF-A0A3D5JX48-F1
#
_cell.length_a   1.000
_cell.length_b   1.000
_cell.length_c   1.000
_cell.angle_alpha   90.00
_cell.angle_beta   90.00
_cell.angle_gamma   90.00
#
_symmetry.space_group_name_H-M   'P 1'
#
loop_
_entity.id
_entity.type
_entity.pdbx_description
1 polymer ?
#
loop_
_entity_poly.entity_id
_entity_poly.type
_entity_poly.pdbx_seq_one_letter_code
_entity_poly.pdbx_strand_id
1 'polypeptide(L)'
;MSCITEEKQAQFCEEGYFILERVVSAEQLKILREACDHLIDAMHAEMDRLGNDHIHISHRHKRYHIAKQYDRAPRLGEFVF
;
A
#
# COMPACT_ATOMS: atom_id res chain seq x y z
N MET A 1 21.57 -7.10 5.88
CA MET A 1 21.29 -7.09 4.43
C MET A 1 20.52 -8.36 4.10
N SER A 2 19.32 -8.22 3.52
CA SER A 2 18.52 -9.38 3.08
C SER A 2 19.09 -9.87 1.75
N CYS A 3 19.97 -10.87 1.79
CA CYS A 3 20.50 -11.50 0.59
C CYS A 3 19.42 -12.40 -0.03
N ILE A 4 19.24 -12.30 -1.35
CA ILE A 4 18.46 -13.26 -2.14
C ILE A 4 19.36 -14.50 -2.31
N THR A 5 19.00 -15.60 -1.66
CA THR A 5 19.78 -16.84 -1.72
C THR A 5 19.47 -17.64 -2.99
N GLU A 6 20.27 -18.64 -3.31
CA GLU A 6 20.01 -19.54 -4.44
C GLU A 6 18.69 -20.31 -4.24
N GLU A 7 18.38 -20.73 -3.03
CA GLU A 7 17.12 -21.41 -2.70
C GLU A 7 15.90 -20.50 -2.95
N LYS A 8 16.02 -19.21 -2.62
CA LYS A 8 14.94 -18.23 -2.89
C LYS A 8 14.76 -17.99 -4.40
N GLN A 9 15.83 -18.03 -5.16
CA GLN A 9 15.76 -17.94 -6.63
C GLN A 9 15.09 -19.18 -7.21
N ALA A 10 15.47 -20.38 -6.74
CA ALA A 10 14.81 -21.62 -7.13
C ALA A 10 13.32 -21.61 -6.78
N GLN A 11 12.95 -21.21 -5.56
CA GLN A 11 11.55 -21.08 -5.16
C GLN A 11 10.79 -20.07 -6.05
N PHE A 12 11.40 -18.94 -6.40
CA PHE A 12 10.78 -18.00 -7.32
C PHE A 12 10.50 -18.63 -8.70
N CYS A 13 11.45 -19.39 -9.23
CA CYS A 13 11.29 -20.05 -10.53
C CYS A 13 10.22 -21.17 -10.51
N GLU A 14 10.11 -21.91 -9.40
CA GLU A 14 9.19 -23.04 -9.26
C GLU A 14 7.78 -22.62 -8.82
N GLU A 15 7.68 -21.68 -7.87
CA GLU A 15 6.42 -21.28 -7.22
C GLU A 15 5.93 -19.88 -7.65
N GLY A 16 6.78 -19.06 -8.28
CA GLY A 16 6.46 -17.70 -8.71
C GLY A 16 6.58 -16.63 -7.61
N TYR A 17 7.03 -16.98 -6.39
CA TYR A 17 7.24 -16.05 -5.29
C TYR A 17 8.24 -16.60 -4.25
N PHE A 18 8.74 -15.73 -3.38
CA PHE A 18 9.43 -16.09 -2.14
C PHE A 18 9.27 -14.94 -1.13
N ILE A 19 9.53 -15.19 0.15
CA ILE A 19 9.39 -14.19 1.20
C ILE A 19 10.75 -13.61 1.62
N LEU A 20 10.83 -12.27 1.65
CA LEU A 20 11.91 -11.55 2.31
C LEU A 20 11.41 -10.94 3.61
N GLU A 21 11.76 -11.61 4.71
CA GLU A 21 11.46 -11.13 6.05
C GLU A 21 12.04 -9.75 6.29
N ARG A 22 11.19 -8.82 6.71
CA ARG A 22 11.58 -7.46 7.15
C ARG A 22 12.41 -6.68 6.12
N VAL A 23 12.15 -6.89 4.83
CA VAL A 23 12.83 -6.15 3.74
C VAL A 23 12.52 -4.65 3.77
N VAL A 24 11.32 -4.29 4.22
CA VAL A 24 10.90 -2.91 4.44
C VAL A 24 11.38 -2.46 5.82
N SER A 25 12.10 -1.34 5.88
CA SER A 25 12.55 -0.76 7.15
C SER A 25 11.37 -0.27 8.00
N ALA A 26 11.58 -0.10 9.30
CA ALA A 26 10.54 0.41 10.20
C ALA A 26 10.03 1.80 9.78
N GLU A 27 10.91 2.66 9.27
CA GLU A 27 10.54 3.99 8.78
C GLU A 27 9.74 3.93 7.48
N GLN A 28 10.15 3.10 6.52
CA GLN A 28 9.36 2.88 5.29
C GLN A 28 7.98 2.29 5.58
N LEU A 29 7.91 1.34 6.53
CA LEU A 29 6.63 0.77 6.97
C LEU A 29 5.73 1.82 7.62
N LYS A 30 6.31 2.77 8.37
CA LYS A 30 5.57 3.91 8.94
C LYS A 30 5.00 4.80 7.84
N ILE A 31 5.82 5.19 6.84
CA ILE A 31 5.36 5.98 5.68
C ILE A 31 4.16 5.30 4.99
N LEU A 32 4.26 3.99 4.73
CA LEU A 32 3.18 3.24 4.09
C LEU A 32 1.87 3.27 4.90
N ARG A 33 1.95 3.14 6.23
CA ARG A 33 0.77 3.16 7.10
C ARG A 33 0.12 4.55 7.11
N GLU A 34 0.93 5.59 7.32
CA GLU A 34 0.45 6.97 7.32
C GLU A 34 -0.17 7.36 5.97
N ALA A 35 0.39 6.88 4.86
CA ALA A 35 -0.17 7.08 3.54
C ALA A 35 -1.53 6.39 3.35
N CYS A 36 -1.68 5.16 3.85
CA CYS A 36 -2.97 4.45 3.83
C CYS A 36 -4.04 5.21 4.62
N ASP A 37 -3.73 5.65 5.84
CA ASP A 37 -4.66 6.39 6.70
C ASP A 37 -5.10 7.69 6.00
N HIS A 38 -4.14 8.46 5.49
CA HIS A 38 -4.41 9.70 4.76
C HIS A 38 -5.35 9.50 3.55
N LEU A 39 -5.11 8.45 2.75
CA LEU A 39 -5.90 8.20 1.54
C LEU A 39 -7.30 7.65 1.85
N ILE A 40 -7.45 6.89 2.95
CA ILE A 40 -8.77 6.46 3.44
C ILE A 40 -9.57 7.67 3.92
N ASP A 41 -8.96 8.56 4.70
CA ASP A 41 -9.61 9.79 5.19
C ASP A 41 -10.04 10.69 4.02
N ALA A 42 -9.18 10.84 3.01
CA ALA A 42 -9.53 11.58 1.81
C ALA A 42 -10.72 10.97 1.04
N MET A 43 -10.82 9.63 0.99
CA MET A 43 -11.96 8.94 0.40
C MET A 43 -13.24 9.13 1.22
N HIS A 44 -13.14 9.11 2.55
CA HIS A 44 -14.26 9.39 3.45
C HIS A 44 -14.79 10.81 3.29
N ALA A 45 -13.88 11.79 3.24
CA ALA A 45 -14.27 13.18 3.02
C ALA A 45 -15.00 13.35 1.67
N GLU A 46 -14.56 12.65 0.63
CA GLU A 46 -15.25 12.67 -0.67
C GLU A 46 -16.62 11.97 -0.61
N MET A 47 -16.72 10.83 0.08
CA MET A 47 -17.99 10.15 0.35
C MET A 47 -18.97 11.07 1.10
N ASP A 48 -18.50 11.76 2.13
CA ASP A 48 -19.29 12.74 2.90
C ASP A 48 -19.75 13.91 2.02
N ARG A 49 -18.85 14.44 1.17
CA ARG A 49 -19.16 15.52 0.23
C ARG A 49 -20.25 15.13 -0.77
N LEU A 50 -20.28 13.87 -1.19
CA LEU A 50 -21.28 13.32 -2.10
C LEU A 50 -22.56 12.84 -1.39
N GLY A 51 -22.56 12.81 -0.06
CA GLY A 51 -23.66 12.27 0.75
C GLY A 51 -23.89 10.77 0.54
N ASN A 52 -22.83 10.01 0.25
CA ASN A 52 -22.92 8.59 -0.09
C ASN A 52 -21.75 7.79 0.53
N ASP A 53 -21.99 6.52 0.88
CA ASP A 53 -20.99 5.63 1.50
C ASP A 53 -20.21 4.75 0.51
N HIS A 54 -20.37 5.01 -0.79
CA HIS A 54 -19.64 4.30 -1.83
C HIS A 54 -19.23 5.21 -2.99
N ILE A 55 -18.06 4.92 -3.55
CA ILE A 55 -17.52 5.54 -4.76
C ILE A 55 -16.96 4.43 -5.64
N HIS A 56 -17.55 4.21 -6.80
CA HIS A 56 -17.23 3.07 -7.68
C HIS A 56 -17.31 1.73 -6.93
N ILE A 57 -16.20 1.00 -6.82
CA ILE A 57 -16.07 -0.28 -6.10
C ILE A 57 -15.57 -0.11 -4.65
N SER A 58 -15.38 1.14 -4.20
CA SER A 58 -15.00 1.46 -2.83
C SER A 58 -16.25 1.61 -1.97
N HIS A 59 -16.23 0.98 -0.79
CA HIS A 59 -17.31 0.99 0.19
C HIS A 59 -16.73 1.33 1.56
N ARG A 60 -17.32 2.34 2.24
CA ARG A 60 -16.90 2.76 3.58
C ARG A 60 -16.86 1.58 4.54
N HIS A 61 -15.80 1.53 5.35
CA HIS A 61 -15.50 0.50 6.35
C HIS A 61 -15.42 -0.94 5.81
N LYS A 62 -15.31 -1.14 4.49
CA LYS A 62 -15.24 -2.47 3.88
C LYS A 62 -14.05 -2.61 2.92
N ARG A 63 -14.01 -1.79 1.87
CA ARG A 63 -13.01 -1.90 0.80
C ARG A 63 -12.71 -0.53 0.22
N TYR A 64 -11.44 -0.24 -0.01
CA TYR A 64 -11.00 0.98 -0.69
C TYR A 64 -10.15 0.62 -1.89
N HIS A 65 -10.55 1.11 -3.06
CA HIS A 65 -9.76 0.99 -4.28
C HIS A 65 -9.02 2.31 -4.52
N ILE A 66 -7.77 2.36 -4.04
CA ILE A 66 -6.91 3.54 -4.10
C ILE A 66 -5.74 3.23 -5.05
N ALA A 67 -5.76 3.81 -6.24
CA ALA A 67 -4.76 3.53 -7.28
C ALA A 67 -3.90 4.76 -7.58
N LYS A 68 -2.57 4.58 -7.56
CA LYS A 68 -1.57 5.55 -8.04
C LYS A 68 -1.68 6.96 -7.43
N GLN A 69 -1.94 7.06 -6.13
CA GLN A 69 -2.08 8.35 -5.42
C GLN A 69 -0.79 8.74 -4.65
N TYR A 70 0.39 8.38 -5.16
CA TYR A 70 1.68 8.63 -4.49
C TYR A 70 2.02 10.13 -4.35
N ASP A 71 1.38 10.96 -5.16
CA ASP A 71 1.46 12.41 -5.19
C ASP A 71 0.56 13.10 -4.15
N ARG A 72 -0.45 12.39 -3.64
CA ARG A 72 -1.42 12.93 -2.67
C ARG A 72 -1.08 12.58 -1.23
N ALA A 73 -0.50 11.42 -1.00
CA ALA A 73 -0.09 11.01 0.34
C ALA A 73 1.31 11.57 0.68
N PRO A 74 1.46 12.28 1.81
CA PRO A 74 2.77 12.76 2.24
C PRO A 74 3.80 11.63 2.29
N ARG A 75 5.00 11.90 1.75
CA ARG A 75 6.17 11.01 1.77
C ARG A 75 6.02 9.67 1.04
N LEU A 76 4.84 9.32 0.52
CA LEU A 76 4.67 8.06 -0.21
C LEU A 76 5.58 7.98 -1.44
N GLY A 77 5.85 9.12 -2.08
CA GLY A 77 6.85 9.22 -3.16
C GLY A 77 8.26 8.77 -2.75
N GLU A 78 8.69 9.00 -1.50
CA GLU A 78 10.01 8.57 -0.97
C GLU A 78 10.14 7.04 -0.87
N PHE A 79 9.00 6.33 -0.75
CA PHE A 79 8.99 4.88 -0.72
C PHE A 79 8.91 4.27 -2.13
N VAL A 80 8.20 4.93 -3.04
CA VAL A 80 7.91 4.41 -4.39
C VAL A 80 9.09 4.60 -5.34
N PHE A 81 9.87 5.67 -5.20
CA PHE A 81 10.97 6.06 -6.10
C PHE A 81 12.31 6.12 -5.37
#